data_AF-A0A3S5IUL1-F1
#
_entry.id   AF-A0A3S5IUL1-F1
#
_cell.length_a   1.000
_cell.length_b   1.000
_cell.length_c   1.000
_cell.angle_alpha   90.00
_cell.angle_beta   90.00
_cell.angle_gamma   90.00
#
_symmetry.space_group_name_H-M   'P 1'
#
loop_
_entity.id
_entity.type
_entity.pdbx_description
1 polymer ?
#
loop_
_entity_poly.entity_id
_entity_poly.type
_entity_poly.pdbx_seq_one_letter_code
_entity_poly.pdbx_strand_id
1 'polypeptide(L)'
;MSSLRSSTREVENILHDVGASLRKFQGSKGLRCLLDQGKLSLLSAMGEFKQSSDAIYDTRMKVVSQTRVTILKLSDCFDAVGKTVETLFLQLGELLSELHQFKEICENHLEMTNEVPSEDTGFSDINSMRIEFAALSRELSNDIRINCCGIQSSSLEQIDKVYMDAKFGVGRAQTAFDATRRKAQVCEAELLATRSSGSADQVKQMEFKLHSLLERLHESGDQYQEALQGSMKNTSFILEQVSMATWAAANVFFLQLGTFFKDVMSRCDVLAGALSSVKNNRGVSRKINLEKQSAAAAAASYISSATAISRPEEEKNGPTTPPSHEVVDLLCAQQSDGFVSHLPLIEGSVPRGTREFDIDDIFK
;
A
#
# COMPACT_ATOMS: atom_id res chain seq x y z
N MET A 1 8.70 28.04 -28.34
CA MET A 1 7.84 29.00 -29.08
C MET A 1 6.67 28.34 -29.84
N SER A 2 6.56 27.01 -29.91
CA SER A 2 5.47 26.29 -30.59
C SER A 2 4.18 26.14 -29.77
N SER A 3 4.23 26.20 -28.44
CA SER A 3 3.06 26.05 -27.55
C SER A 3 2.14 27.28 -27.48
N LEU A 4 2.65 28.48 -27.78
CA LEU A 4 1.83 29.70 -27.84
C LEU A 4 0.98 29.77 -29.12
N ARG A 5 1.45 29.18 -30.24
CA ARG A 5 0.75 29.16 -31.53
C ARG A 5 -0.42 28.18 -31.59
N SER A 6 -0.38 27.09 -30.82
CA SER A 6 -1.51 26.16 -30.73
C SER A 6 -2.68 26.77 -29.95
N SER A 7 -2.38 27.47 -28.85
CA SER A 7 -3.36 28.20 -28.05
C SER A 7 -4.04 29.34 -28.83
N THR A 8 -3.31 30.07 -29.68
CA THR A 8 -3.92 31.14 -30.50
C THR A 8 -4.86 30.59 -31.57
N ARG A 9 -4.51 29.45 -32.19
CA ARG A 9 -5.38 28.77 -33.17
C ARG A 9 -6.64 28.17 -32.55
N GLU A 10 -6.55 27.64 -31.33
CA GLU A 10 -7.73 27.18 -30.60
C GLU A 10 -8.66 28.35 -30.25
N VAL A 11 -8.10 29.48 -29.83
CA VAL A 11 -8.88 30.70 -29.54
C VAL A 11 -9.51 31.28 -30.82
N GLU A 12 -8.79 31.29 -31.94
CA GLU A 12 -9.35 31.71 -33.24
C GLU A 12 -10.47 30.78 -33.74
N ASN A 13 -10.32 29.47 -33.54
CA ASN A 13 -11.36 28.50 -33.89
C ASN A 13 -12.61 28.66 -33.01
N ILE A 14 -12.42 28.89 -31.70
CA ILE A 14 -13.52 29.18 -30.77
C ILE A 14 -14.21 30.49 -31.16
N LEU A 15 -13.46 31.55 -31.48
CA LEU A 15 -14.01 32.82 -31.95
C LEU A 15 -14.77 32.68 -33.27
N HIS A 16 -14.27 31.86 -34.19
CA HIS A 16 -14.92 31.57 -35.45
C HIS A 16 -16.22 30.78 -35.25
N ASP A 17 -16.24 29.77 -34.36
CA ASP A 17 -17.42 28.97 -34.04
C ASP A 17 -18.47 29.76 -33.25
N VAL A 18 -18.04 30.64 -32.36
CA VAL A 18 -18.89 31.62 -31.69
C VAL A 18 -19.46 32.59 -32.73
N GLY A 19 -18.65 33.12 -33.64
CA GLY A 19 -19.10 34.00 -34.72
C GLY A 19 -20.12 33.33 -35.66
N ALA A 20 -19.90 32.06 -36.00
CA ALA A 20 -20.81 31.26 -36.82
C ALA A 20 -22.13 30.93 -36.08
N SER A 21 -22.05 30.66 -34.78
CA SER A 21 -23.22 30.39 -33.93
C SER A 21 -24.04 31.65 -33.66
N LEU A 22 -23.39 32.80 -33.48
CA LEU A 22 -24.03 34.12 -33.34
C LEU A 22 -24.78 34.55 -34.60
N ARG A 23 -24.30 34.13 -35.78
CA ARG A 23 -24.94 34.41 -37.07
C ARG A 23 -26.34 33.79 -37.17
N LYS A 24 -26.62 32.70 -36.43
CA LYS A 24 -27.96 32.07 -36.32
C LYS A 24 -28.97 32.95 -35.57
N PHE A 25 -28.52 33.99 -34.89
CA PHE A 25 -29.34 34.94 -34.15
C PHE A 25 -29.43 36.31 -34.84
N GLN A 26 -29.21 36.39 -36.16
CA GLN A 26 -29.46 37.63 -36.91
C GLN A 26 -30.94 37.78 -37.27
N GLY A 27 -31.56 38.89 -36.85
CA GLY A 27 -32.95 39.23 -37.13
C GLY A 27 -33.58 40.09 -36.03
N SER A 28 -34.77 40.67 -36.27
CA SER A 28 -35.45 41.61 -35.35
C SER A 28 -35.80 41.00 -33.97
N LYS A 29 -35.82 39.67 -33.85
CA LYS A 29 -36.00 38.92 -32.59
C LYS A 29 -34.74 38.17 -32.15
N GLY A 30 -33.66 38.28 -32.91
CA GLY A 30 -32.44 37.52 -32.71
C GLY A 30 -31.70 37.88 -31.43
N LEU A 31 -31.67 39.17 -31.08
CA LEU A 31 -31.08 39.65 -29.83
C LEU A 31 -31.82 39.12 -28.59
N ARG A 32 -33.16 39.00 -28.68
CA ARG A 32 -33.99 38.41 -27.62
C ARG A 32 -33.79 36.90 -27.52
N CYS A 33 -33.70 36.20 -28.65
CA CYS A 33 -33.44 34.77 -28.68
C CYS A 33 -32.02 34.43 -28.17
N LEU A 34 -31.04 35.28 -28.44
CA LEU A 34 -29.68 35.22 -27.88
C LEU A 34 -29.64 35.56 -26.38
N LEU A 35 -30.47 36.48 -25.90
CA LEU A 35 -30.60 36.76 -24.47
C LEU A 35 -31.31 35.63 -23.71
N ASP A 36 -32.33 35.01 -24.33
CA ASP A 36 -33.11 33.95 -23.71
C ASP A 36 -32.41 32.58 -23.77
N GLN A 37 -31.70 32.26 -24.86
CA GLN A 37 -30.99 30.99 -25.04
C GLN A 37 -29.47 31.09 -24.78
N GLY A 38 -28.85 32.24 -25.06
CA GLY A 38 -27.40 32.46 -24.96
C GLY A 38 -26.90 32.85 -23.58
N LYS A 39 -27.78 33.26 -22.64
CA LYS A 39 -27.38 33.53 -21.24
C LYS A 39 -26.72 32.32 -20.57
N LEU A 40 -27.14 31.11 -20.90
CA LEU A 40 -26.58 29.88 -20.31
C LEU A 40 -25.24 29.46 -20.95
N SER A 41 -25.04 29.70 -22.26
CA SER A 41 -23.81 29.31 -22.97
C SER A 41 -22.65 30.28 -22.78
N LEU A 42 -22.91 31.60 -22.75
CA LEU A 42 -21.84 32.61 -22.61
C LEU A 42 -21.29 32.69 -21.18
N LEU A 43 -22.14 32.53 -20.17
CA LEU A 43 -21.72 32.49 -18.76
C LEU A 43 -21.06 31.15 -18.40
N SER A 44 -21.40 30.06 -19.07
CA SER A 44 -20.69 28.77 -18.95
C SER A 44 -19.28 28.82 -19.53
N ALA A 45 -19.04 29.60 -20.59
CA ALA A 45 -17.72 29.77 -21.21
C ALA A 45 -16.78 30.65 -20.38
N MET A 46 -17.30 31.46 -19.46
CA MET A 46 -16.52 32.34 -18.57
C MET A 46 -16.20 31.72 -17.20
N GLY A 47 -16.59 30.47 -16.95
CA GLY A 47 -16.29 29.78 -15.68
C GLY A 47 -17.04 30.33 -14.46
N GLU A 48 -18.00 31.22 -14.65
CA GLU A 48 -18.71 31.93 -13.57
C GLU A 48 -19.89 31.14 -12.96
N PHE A 49 -20.27 29.99 -13.53
CA PHE A 49 -21.20 29.08 -12.87
C PHE A 49 -20.45 28.19 -11.87
N LYS A 50 -20.64 28.48 -10.58
CA LYS A 50 -20.41 27.49 -9.52
C LYS A 50 -21.14 26.20 -9.92
N GLN A 51 -20.40 25.09 -9.91
CA GLN A 51 -20.96 23.76 -10.15
C GLN A 51 -22.23 23.56 -9.32
N SER A 52 -23.29 23.02 -9.92
CA SER A 52 -24.55 22.81 -9.21
C SER A 52 -24.35 21.90 -8.00
N SER A 53 -25.12 22.12 -6.93
CA SER A 53 -25.05 21.28 -5.72
C SER A 53 -25.24 19.79 -6.03
N ASP A 54 -26.07 19.47 -7.03
CA ASP A 54 -26.27 18.10 -7.54
C ASP A 54 -25.01 17.51 -8.15
N ALA A 55 -24.30 18.25 -8.99
CA ALA A 55 -23.07 17.77 -9.62
C ALA A 55 -21.94 17.58 -8.60
N ILE A 56 -21.87 18.43 -7.57
CA ILE A 56 -20.94 18.26 -6.44
C ILE A 56 -21.32 17.00 -5.65
N TYR A 57 -22.60 16.82 -5.35
CA TYR A 57 -23.11 15.64 -4.65
C TYR A 57 -22.79 14.35 -5.41
N ASP A 58 -23.09 14.28 -6.71
CA ASP A 58 -22.81 13.11 -7.54
C ASP A 58 -21.32 12.78 -7.58
N THR A 59 -20.48 13.81 -7.68
CA THR A 59 -19.01 13.64 -7.64
C THR A 59 -18.57 13.06 -6.29
N ARG A 60 -19.11 13.57 -5.18
CA ARG A 60 -18.82 13.03 -3.84
C ARG A 60 -19.29 11.59 -3.69
N MET A 61 -20.48 11.25 -4.15
CA MET A 61 -20.99 9.88 -4.08
C MET A 61 -20.13 8.90 -4.88
N LYS A 62 -19.58 9.33 -6.03
CA LYS A 62 -18.57 8.56 -6.76
C LYS A 62 -17.29 8.36 -5.95
N VAL A 63 -16.79 9.41 -5.29
CA VAL A 63 -15.61 9.30 -4.41
C VAL A 63 -15.86 8.32 -3.27
N VAL A 64 -17.02 8.39 -2.60
CA VAL A 64 -17.40 7.42 -1.55
C VAL A 64 -17.39 5.99 -2.08
N SER A 65 -17.98 5.76 -3.26
CA SER A 65 -18.00 4.44 -3.90
C SER A 65 -16.60 3.94 -4.27
N GLN A 66 -15.72 4.82 -4.78
CA GLN A 66 -14.34 4.48 -5.09
C GLN A 66 -13.54 4.17 -3.83
N THR A 67 -13.68 4.97 -2.77
CA THR A 67 -13.03 4.75 -1.47
C THR A 67 -13.41 3.38 -0.91
N ARG A 68 -14.70 3.01 -0.95
CA ARG A 68 -15.18 1.69 -0.55
C ARG A 68 -14.44 0.56 -1.28
N VAL A 69 -14.32 0.65 -2.60
CA VAL A 69 -13.61 -0.36 -3.42
C VAL A 69 -12.13 -0.42 -3.06
N THR A 70 -11.49 0.72 -2.82
CA THR A 70 -10.08 0.78 -2.44
C THR A 70 -9.83 0.13 -1.08
N ILE A 71 -10.70 0.33 -0.09
CA ILE A 71 -10.57 -0.27 1.24
C ILE A 71 -10.72 -1.79 1.19
N LEU A 72 -11.68 -2.29 0.41
CA LEU A 72 -11.83 -3.73 0.17
C LEU A 72 -10.54 -4.34 -0.38
N LYS A 73 -9.97 -3.73 -1.43
CA LYS A 73 -8.70 -4.20 -2.01
C LYS A 73 -7.56 -4.17 -1.02
N LEU A 74 -7.48 -3.13 -0.19
CA LEU A 74 -6.43 -3.00 0.81
C LEU A 74 -6.57 -4.08 1.91
N SER A 75 -7.81 -4.42 2.29
CA SER A 75 -8.09 -5.55 3.18
C SER A 75 -7.64 -6.87 2.59
N ASP A 76 -7.91 -7.11 1.31
CA ASP A 76 -7.45 -8.31 0.63
C ASP A 76 -5.91 -8.37 0.59
N CYS A 77 -5.24 -7.22 0.40
CA CYS A 77 -3.77 -7.15 0.43
C CYS A 77 -3.19 -7.48 1.81
N PHE A 78 -3.77 -6.96 2.90
CA PHE A 78 -3.29 -7.28 4.25
C PHE A 78 -3.47 -8.77 4.58
N ASP A 79 -4.65 -9.32 4.29
CA ASP A 79 -4.94 -10.75 4.50
C ASP A 79 -4.01 -11.66 3.67
N ALA A 80 -3.73 -11.27 2.42
CA ALA A 80 -2.79 -12.01 1.56
C ALA A 80 -1.36 -12.05 2.13
N VAL A 81 -0.88 -10.95 2.74
CA VAL A 81 0.42 -10.94 3.40
C VAL A 81 0.42 -11.87 4.60
N GLY A 82 -0.62 -11.81 5.45
CA GLY A 82 -0.76 -12.73 6.60
C GLY A 82 -0.68 -14.20 6.16
N LYS A 83 -1.48 -14.60 5.16
CA LYS A 83 -1.47 -15.96 4.61
C LYS A 83 -0.11 -16.38 4.04
N THR A 84 0.60 -15.44 3.39
CA THR A 84 1.94 -15.71 2.85
C THR A 84 2.92 -16.01 3.98
N VAL A 85 2.85 -15.25 5.08
CA VAL A 85 3.67 -15.51 6.27
C VAL A 85 3.32 -16.85 6.91
N GLU A 86 2.04 -17.18 7.11
CA GLU A 86 1.67 -18.50 7.66
C GLU A 86 2.21 -19.65 6.81
N THR A 87 2.11 -19.52 5.47
CA THR A 87 2.60 -20.54 4.53
C THR A 87 4.10 -20.72 4.62
N LEU A 88 4.86 -19.61 4.65
CA LEU A 88 6.32 -19.66 4.79
C LEU A 88 6.75 -20.36 6.09
N PHE A 89 6.08 -20.03 7.19
CA PHE A 89 6.43 -20.58 8.50
C PHE A 89 5.98 -22.03 8.68
N LEU A 90 4.92 -22.45 8.00
CA LEU A 90 4.57 -23.85 7.87
C LEU A 90 5.69 -24.64 7.17
N GLN A 91 6.16 -24.14 6.02
CA GLN A 91 7.26 -24.76 5.26
C GLN A 91 8.57 -24.80 6.05
N LEU A 92 8.90 -23.75 6.80
CA LEU A 92 10.05 -23.76 7.71
C LEU A 92 9.87 -24.84 8.80
N GLY A 93 8.68 -24.97 9.36
CA GLY A 93 8.38 -26.03 10.34
C GLY A 93 8.50 -27.44 9.78
N GLU A 94 8.11 -27.66 8.52
CA GLU A 94 8.31 -28.92 7.80
C GLU A 94 9.80 -29.21 7.59
N LEU A 95 10.58 -28.21 7.14
CA LEU A 95 12.04 -28.35 6.99
C LEU A 95 12.73 -28.73 8.30
N LEU A 96 12.36 -28.10 9.42
CA LEU A 96 12.90 -28.45 10.74
C LEU A 96 12.50 -29.86 11.17
N SER A 97 11.32 -30.32 10.77
CA SER A 97 10.86 -31.69 11.04
C SER A 97 11.66 -32.72 10.23
N GLU A 98 11.93 -32.44 8.96
CA GLU A 98 12.79 -33.28 8.11
C GLU A 98 14.22 -33.34 8.63
N LEU A 99 14.77 -32.21 9.13
CA LEU A 99 16.09 -32.19 9.78
C LEU A 99 16.13 -33.04 11.05
N HIS A 100 15.03 -33.08 11.81
CA HIS A 100 14.90 -33.95 12.97
C HIS A 100 14.84 -35.43 12.57
N GLN A 101 14.07 -35.79 11.53
CA GLN A 101 14.05 -37.16 11.02
C GLN A 101 15.41 -37.60 10.46
N PHE A 102 16.11 -36.69 9.78
CA PHE A 102 17.48 -36.93 9.32
C PHE A 102 18.42 -37.26 10.49
N LYS A 103 18.30 -36.54 11.62
CA LYS A 103 18.99 -36.93 12.86
C LYS A 103 18.60 -38.35 13.28
N GLU A 104 17.31 -38.65 13.39
CA GLU A 104 16.89 -39.97 13.88
C GLU A 104 17.41 -41.13 13.00
N ILE A 105 17.48 -40.93 11.69
CA ILE A 105 17.97 -41.95 10.76
C ILE A 105 19.50 -42.06 10.82
N CYS A 106 20.21 -40.94 10.68
CA CYS A 106 21.66 -40.95 10.56
C CYS A 106 22.36 -41.03 11.91
N GLU A 107 21.89 -40.30 12.91
CA GLU A 107 22.57 -40.17 14.21
C GLU A 107 22.20 -41.26 15.18
N ASN A 108 20.93 -41.66 15.30
CA ASN A 108 20.62 -42.76 16.24
C ASN A 108 21.34 -44.05 15.78
N HIS A 109 21.52 -44.25 14.47
CA HIS A 109 22.33 -45.34 13.94
C HIS A 109 23.80 -45.25 14.37
N LEU A 110 24.39 -44.05 14.36
CA LEU A 110 25.76 -43.80 14.77
C LEU A 110 25.94 -43.81 16.30
N GLU A 111 24.96 -43.39 17.08
CA GLU A 111 24.98 -43.44 18.56
C GLU A 111 24.86 -44.88 19.07
N MET A 112 24.07 -45.74 18.42
CA MET A 112 24.03 -47.18 18.73
C MET A 112 25.38 -47.89 18.52
N THR A 113 26.30 -47.30 17.75
CA THR A 113 27.63 -47.86 17.46
C THR A 113 28.77 -47.21 18.26
N ASN A 114 28.52 -46.13 19.00
CA ASN A 114 29.54 -45.40 19.76
C ASN A 114 29.38 -45.59 21.28
N GLU A 115 30.49 -45.74 22.01
CA GLU A 115 30.49 -46.02 23.47
C GLU A 115 30.13 -44.81 24.36
N VAL A 116 30.00 -43.61 23.78
CA VAL A 116 29.72 -42.36 24.54
C VAL A 116 28.53 -41.63 23.91
N PRO A 117 27.39 -41.47 24.63
CA PRO A 117 26.26 -40.70 24.15
C PRO A 117 26.63 -39.25 23.86
N SER A 118 26.13 -38.67 22.77
CA SER A 118 26.29 -37.24 22.51
C SER A 118 25.22 -36.44 23.27
N GLU A 119 25.56 -35.25 23.78
CA GLU A 119 24.58 -34.40 24.48
C GLU A 119 23.55 -33.84 23.49
N ASP A 120 22.28 -34.11 23.76
CA ASP A 120 21.16 -33.88 22.83
C ASP A 120 20.61 -32.42 22.82
N THR A 121 21.37 -31.49 23.40
CA THR A 121 20.92 -30.11 23.69
C THR A 121 20.57 -29.32 22.43
N GLY A 122 21.40 -29.41 21.37
CA GLY A 122 21.18 -28.68 20.13
C GLY A 122 19.92 -29.09 19.35
N PHE A 123 19.43 -30.33 19.52
CA PHE A 123 18.22 -30.80 18.84
C PHE A 123 16.94 -30.43 19.58
N SER A 124 16.98 -30.37 20.90
CA SER A 124 15.90 -29.79 21.71
C SER A 124 15.62 -28.35 21.29
N ASP A 125 16.67 -27.56 21.08
CA ASP A 125 16.56 -26.15 20.65
C ASP A 125 15.94 -26.03 19.25
N ILE A 126 16.28 -26.92 18.32
CA ILE A 126 15.70 -26.96 16.96
C ILE A 126 14.19 -27.22 17.00
N ASN A 127 13.75 -28.18 17.82
CA ASN A 127 12.33 -28.49 17.96
C ASN A 127 11.56 -27.38 18.71
N SER A 128 12.18 -26.75 19.71
CA SER A 128 11.62 -25.57 20.37
C SER A 128 11.40 -24.43 19.37
N MET A 129 12.37 -24.18 18.49
CA MET A 129 12.28 -23.15 17.46
C MET A 129 11.13 -23.39 16.47
N ARG A 130 10.85 -24.63 16.11
CA ARG A 130 9.68 -24.97 15.28
C ARG A 130 8.37 -24.50 15.94
N ILE A 131 8.21 -24.71 17.25
CA ILE A 131 7.01 -24.32 17.99
C ILE A 131 6.92 -22.80 18.07
N GLU A 132 8.04 -22.12 18.36
CA GLU A 132 8.11 -20.66 18.44
C GLU A 132 7.76 -20.00 17.09
N PHE A 133 8.30 -20.51 15.98
CA PHE A 133 7.97 -20.03 14.63
C PHE A 133 6.49 -20.20 14.27
N ALA A 134 5.88 -21.34 14.64
CA ALA A 134 4.46 -21.55 14.46
C ALA A 134 3.60 -20.61 15.33
N ALA A 135 4.07 -20.26 16.53
CA ALA A 135 3.39 -19.32 17.40
C ALA A 135 3.46 -17.89 16.85
N LEU A 136 4.66 -17.41 16.49
CA LEU A 136 4.89 -16.06 15.95
C LEU A 136 4.10 -15.81 14.66
N SER A 137 4.08 -16.77 13.73
CA SER A 137 3.33 -16.63 12.48
C SER A 137 1.82 -16.55 12.71
N ARG A 138 1.29 -17.34 13.64
CA ARG A 138 -0.13 -17.31 14.03
C ARG A 138 -0.49 -16.00 14.75
N GLU A 139 0.40 -15.52 15.62
CA GLU A 139 0.23 -14.24 16.32
C GLU A 139 0.14 -13.09 15.32
N LEU A 140 1.11 -12.95 14.42
CA LEU A 140 1.09 -11.91 13.39
C LEU A 140 -0.16 -12.00 12.51
N SER A 141 -0.57 -13.20 12.12
CA SER A 141 -1.74 -13.37 11.23
C SER A 141 -3.06 -13.02 11.93
N ASN A 142 -3.18 -13.36 13.21
CA ASN A 142 -4.32 -12.92 14.03
C ASN A 142 -4.33 -11.40 14.20
N ASP A 143 -3.17 -10.80 14.46
CA ASP A 143 -3.00 -9.36 14.61
C ASP A 143 -3.37 -8.60 13.34
N ILE A 144 -2.90 -9.06 12.18
CA ILE A 144 -3.29 -8.50 10.87
C ILE A 144 -4.81 -8.59 10.70
N ARG A 145 -5.41 -9.75 10.99
CA ARG A 145 -6.85 -9.96 10.83
C ARG A 145 -7.68 -9.05 11.74
N ILE A 146 -7.29 -8.90 12.99
CA ILE A 146 -8.02 -8.10 13.99
C ILE A 146 -7.79 -6.61 13.75
N ASN A 147 -6.53 -6.18 13.68
CA ASN A 147 -6.18 -4.77 13.72
C ASN A 147 -6.21 -4.11 12.33
N CYS A 148 -6.01 -4.85 11.25
CA CYS A 148 -6.02 -4.28 9.91
C CYS A 148 -7.35 -4.58 9.22
N CYS A 149 -7.64 -5.85 8.99
CA CYS A 149 -8.86 -6.26 8.29
C CYS A 149 -10.12 -5.93 9.11
N GLY A 150 -10.07 -6.04 10.44
CA GLY A 150 -11.17 -5.68 11.33
C GLY A 150 -11.50 -4.18 11.29
N ILE A 151 -10.49 -3.31 11.34
CA ILE A 151 -10.68 -1.85 11.21
C ILE A 151 -11.27 -1.49 9.85
N GLN A 152 -10.79 -2.12 8.78
CA GLN A 152 -11.31 -1.89 7.43
C GLN A 152 -12.74 -2.40 7.27
N SER A 153 -13.07 -3.55 7.85
CA SER A 153 -14.43 -4.10 7.86
C SER A 153 -15.41 -3.14 8.56
N SER A 154 -15.04 -2.61 9.72
CA SER A 154 -15.84 -1.60 10.42
C SER A 154 -15.98 -0.31 9.61
N SER A 155 -14.90 0.14 8.98
CA SER A 155 -14.91 1.33 8.11
C SER A 155 -15.86 1.15 6.91
N LEU A 156 -15.88 -0.04 6.31
CA LEU A 156 -16.77 -0.38 5.21
C LEU A 156 -18.24 -0.38 5.62
N GLU A 157 -18.57 -0.95 6.78
CA GLU A 157 -19.95 -0.92 7.31
C GLU A 157 -20.45 0.51 7.52
N GLN A 158 -19.59 1.38 8.05
CA GLN A 158 -19.93 2.80 8.26
C GLN A 158 -20.10 3.55 6.93
N ILE A 159 -19.22 3.32 5.95
CA ILE A 159 -19.36 3.89 4.60
C ILE A 159 -20.67 3.44 3.97
N ASP A 160 -20.99 2.15 4.01
CA ASP A 160 -22.18 1.60 3.39
C ASP A 160 -23.45 2.16 4.01
N LYS A 161 -23.48 2.29 5.34
CA LYS A 161 -24.58 2.96 6.05
C LYS A 161 -24.75 4.41 5.59
N VAL A 162 -23.69 5.22 5.66
CA VAL A 162 -23.77 6.65 5.29
C VAL A 162 -24.11 6.82 3.81
N TYR A 163 -23.58 5.98 2.93
CA TYR A 163 -23.87 6.00 1.50
C TYR A 163 -25.34 5.72 1.22
N MET A 164 -25.92 4.70 1.87
CA MET A 164 -27.34 4.37 1.70
C MET A 164 -28.25 5.46 2.28
N ASP A 165 -27.94 5.96 3.48
CA ASP A 165 -28.68 7.05 4.12
C ASP A 165 -28.66 8.32 3.26
N ALA A 166 -27.49 8.68 2.73
CA ALA A 166 -27.29 9.78 1.80
C ALA A 166 -28.12 9.63 0.53
N LYS A 167 -28.03 8.47 -0.11
CA LYS A 167 -28.73 8.18 -1.37
C LYS A 167 -30.25 8.19 -1.19
N PHE A 168 -30.74 7.59 -0.10
CA PHE A 168 -32.16 7.54 0.20
C PHE A 168 -32.71 8.92 0.59
N GLY A 169 -32.02 9.63 1.49
CA GLY A 169 -32.44 10.95 1.97
C GLY A 169 -32.54 11.97 0.84
N VAL A 170 -31.49 12.09 0.02
CA VAL A 170 -31.46 13.01 -1.12
C VAL A 170 -32.46 12.58 -2.19
N GLY A 171 -32.51 11.29 -2.53
CA GLY A 171 -33.44 10.78 -3.55
C GLY A 171 -34.92 11.00 -3.19
N ARG A 172 -35.27 10.85 -1.90
CA ARG A 172 -36.62 11.14 -1.41
C ARG A 172 -36.95 12.62 -1.53
N ALA A 173 -36.06 13.51 -1.09
CA ALA A 173 -36.28 14.95 -1.15
C ALA A 173 -36.36 15.45 -2.61
N GLN A 174 -35.50 14.94 -3.49
CA GLN A 174 -35.53 15.22 -4.93
C GLN A 174 -36.86 14.79 -5.56
N THR A 175 -37.34 13.59 -5.22
CA THR A 175 -38.62 13.07 -5.74
C THR A 175 -39.80 13.94 -5.30
N ALA A 176 -39.80 14.40 -4.04
CA ALA A 176 -40.84 15.29 -3.51
C ALA A 176 -40.81 16.67 -4.21
N PHE A 177 -39.61 17.22 -4.41
CA PHE A 177 -39.42 18.47 -5.15
C PHE A 177 -39.91 18.36 -6.59
N ASP A 178 -39.52 17.31 -7.31
CA ASP A 178 -39.95 17.07 -8.68
C ASP A 178 -41.46 16.85 -8.80
N ALA A 179 -42.09 16.17 -7.85
CA ALA A 179 -43.54 16.01 -7.82
C ALA A 179 -44.26 17.35 -7.67
N THR A 180 -43.77 18.23 -6.81
CA THR A 180 -44.33 19.57 -6.60
C THR A 180 -44.08 20.46 -7.81
N ARG A 181 -42.88 20.39 -8.40
CA ARG A 181 -42.50 21.11 -9.62
C ARG A 181 -43.41 20.77 -10.79
N ARG A 182 -43.67 19.47 -11.01
CA ARG A 182 -44.59 19.02 -12.07
C ARG A 182 -46.01 19.51 -11.84
N LYS A 183 -46.51 19.46 -10.60
CA LYS A 183 -47.85 20.00 -10.25
C LYS A 183 -47.95 21.51 -10.53
N ALA A 184 -46.91 22.27 -10.20
CA ALA A 184 -46.84 23.71 -10.50
C ALA A 184 -46.84 23.98 -12.01
N GLN A 185 -46.02 23.26 -12.79
CA GLN A 185 -45.95 23.38 -14.25
C GLN A 185 -47.29 23.04 -14.93
N VAL A 186 -47.98 21.99 -14.47
CA VAL A 186 -49.32 21.65 -14.97
C VAL A 186 -50.31 22.77 -14.64
N CYS A 187 -50.30 23.27 -13.40
CA CYS A 187 -51.18 24.37 -13.01
C CYS A 187 -50.91 25.68 -13.77
N GLU A 188 -49.64 25.95 -14.11
CA GLU A 188 -49.24 27.09 -14.93
C GLU A 188 -49.76 26.95 -16.38
N ALA A 189 -49.65 25.75 -16.95
CA ALA A 189 -50.21 25.46 -18.28
C ALA A 189 -51.74 25.56 -18.30
N GLU A 190 -52.42 25.04 -17.27
CA GLU A 190 -53.87 25.16 -17.10
C GLU A 190 -54.30 26.63 -16.93
N LEU A 191 -53.52 27.43 -16.20
CA LEU A 191 -53.77 28.87 -16.05
C LEU A 191 -53.65 29.61 -17.39
N LEU A 192 -52.63 29.31 -18.20
CA LEU A 192 -52.45 29.89 -19.53
C LEU A 192 -53.63 29.55 -20.44
N ALA A 193 -54.10 28.29 -20.42
CA ALA A 193 -55.29 27.87 -21.17
C ALA A 193 -56.55 28.61 -20.67
N THR A 194 -56.75 28.68 -19.35
CA THR A 194 -57.92 29.33 -18.72
C THR A 194 -57.95 30.83 -18.99
N ARG A 195 -56.80 31.51 -19.10
CA ARG A 195 -56.73 32.93 -19.47
C ARG A 195 -57.27 33.23 -20.88
N SER A 196 -57.27 32.23 -21.76
CA SER A 196 -57.75 32.40 -23.15
C SER A 196 -59.25 32.14 -23.32
N SER A 197 -59.88 31.37 -22.43
CA SER A 197 -61.26 30.87 -22.62
C SER A 197 -62.14 30.87 -21.37
N GLY A 198 -61.60 31.17 -20.18
CA GLY A 198 -62.28 31.08 -18.90
C GLY A 198 -62.87 32.40 -18.42
N SER A 199 -63.71 32.33 -17.38
CA SER A 199 -64.24 33.52 -16.70
C SER A 199 -63.18 34.18 -15.81
N ALA A 200 -63.34 35.47 -15.52
CA ALA A 200 -62.40 36.21 -14.66
C ALA A 200 -62.24 35.58 -13.25
N ASP A 201 -63.32 35.00 -12.71
CA ASP A 201 -63.28 34.31 -11.41
C ASP A 201 -62.54 32.97 -11.49
N GLN A 202 -62.65 32.23 -12.60
CA GLN A 202 -61.88 31.00 -12.82
C GLN A 202 -60.38 31.29 -12.94
N VAL A 203 -60.00 32.38 -13.62
CA VAL A 203 -58.61 32.81 -13.71
C VAL A 203 -58.06 33.15 -12.32
N LYS A 204 -58.80 33.93 -11.51
CA LYS A 204 -58.38 34.27 -10.14
C LYS A 204 -58.20 33.05 -9.24
N GLN A 205 -59.09 32.06 -9.31
CA GLN A 205 -58.95 30.83 -8.53
C GLN A 205 -57.69 30.04 -8.94
N MET A 206 -57.40 29.96 -10.24
CA MET A 206 -56.21 29.28 -10.76
C MET A 206 -54.92 30.03 -10.41
N GLU A 207 -54.93 31.36 -10.38
CA GLU A 207 -53.80 32.17 -9.92
C GLU A 207 -53.50 31.93 -8.44
N PHE A 208 -54.53 31.88 -7.59
CA PHE A 208 -54.35 31.55 -6.17
C PHE A 208 -53.79 30.14 -5.98
N LYS A 209 -54.31 29.15 -6.72
CA LYS A 209 -53.82 27.76 -6.71
C LYS A 209 -52.36 27.67 -7.15
N LEU A 210 -51.99 28.40 -8.21
CA LEU A 210 -50.60 28.45 -8.69
C LEU A 210 -49.69 29.10 -7.64
N HIS A 211 -50.11 30.20 -7.01
CA HIS A 211 -49.33 30.86 -5.96
C HIS A 211 -49.04 29.91 -4.79
N SER A 212 -50.05 29.20 -4.28
CA SER A 212 -49.89 28.18 -3.23
C SER A 212 -49.03 26.98 -3.67
N LEU A 213 -49.02 26.62 -4.95
CA LEU A 213 -48.11 25.59 -5.49
C LEU A 213 -46.66 26.08 -5.55
N LEU A 214 -46.44 27.36 -5.88
CA LEU A 214 -45.11 27.96 -5.94
C LEU A 214 -44.50 28.13 -4.54
N GLU A 215 -45.29 28.51 -3.53
CA GLU A 215 -44.84 28.55 -2.13
C GLU A 215 -44.38 27.15 -1.67
N ARG A 216 -45.20 26.12 -1.89
CA ARG A 216 -44.82 24.73 -1.57
C ARG A 216 -43.62 24.23 -2.38
N LEU A 217 -43.46 24.70 -3.62
CA LEU A 217 -42.30 24.37 -4.45
C LEU A 217 -41.04 24.98 -3.85
N HIS A 218 -41.12 26.21 -3.35
CA HIS A 218 -40.01 26.87 -2.67
C HIS A 218 -39.62 26.13 -1.39
N GLU A 219 -40.58 25.82 -0.51
CA GLU A 219 -40.35 25.03 0.71
C GLU A 219 -39.74 23.66 0.41
N SER A 220 -40.26 22.96 -0.62
CA SER A 220 -39.71 21.66 -1.03
C SER A 220 -38.32 21.78 -1.65
N GLY A 221 -38.00 22.92 -2.28
CA GLY A 221 -36.67 23.22 -2.82
C GLY A 221 -35.66 23.43 -1.69
N ASP A 222 -36.05 24.16 -0.64
CA ASP A 222 -35.21 24.37 0.54
C ASP A 222 -34.92 23.04 1.25
N GLN A 223 -35.94 22.18 1.43
CA GLN A 223 -35.76 20.84 1.99
C GLN A 223 -34.83 19.96 1.16
N TYR A 224 -34.91 20.04 -0.17
CA TYR A 224 -34.00 19.30 -1.05
C TYR A 224 -32.56 19.81 -0.92
N GLN A 225 -32.38 21.13 -0.89
CA GLN A 225 -31.06 21.73 -0.75
C GLN A 225 -30.44 21.45 0.63
N GLU A 226 -31.24 21.45 1.69
CA GLU A 226 -30.81 21.04 3.03
C GLU A 226 -30.40 19.56 3.06
N ALA A 227 -31.19 18.67 2.44
CA ALA A 227 -30.85 17.25 2.33
C ALA A 227 -29.52 17.02 1.58
N LEU A 228 -29.29 17.75 0.48
CA LEU A 228 -28.02 17.74 -0.25
C LEU A 228 -26.86 18.19 0.64
N GLN A 229 -27.00 19.33 1.31
CA GLN A 229 -25.94 19.87 2.18
C GLN A 229 -25.63 18.95 3.36
N GLY A 230 -26.67 18.45 4.04
CA GLY A 230 -26.53 17.50 5.15
C GLY A 230 -25.84 16.21 4.68
N SER A 231 -26.26 15.66 3.55
CA SER A 231 -25.64 14.47 2.97
C SER A 231 -24.19 14.71 2.56
N MET A 232 -23.86 15.87 1.99
CA MET A 232 -22.49 16.23 1.62
C MET A 232 -21.59 16.37 2.85
N LYS A 233 -22.12 16.92 3.96
CA LYS A 233 -21.38 17.03 5.23
C LYS A 233 -21.12 15.64 5.83
N ASN A 234 -22.14 14.79 5.88
CA ASN A 234 -22.02 13.43 6.42
C ASN A 234 -21.03 12.58 5.61
N THR A 235 -21.12 12.65 4.28
CA THR A 235 -20.18 11.94 3.39
C THR A 235 -18.74 12.46 3.50
N SER A 236 -18.54 13.77 3.69
CA SER A 236 -17.20 14.34 3.94
C SER A 236 -16.61 13.81 5.25
N PHE A 237 -17.42 13.85 6.31
CA PHE A 237 -16.98 13.42 7.63
C PHE A 237 -16.62 11.94 7.69
N ILE A 238 -17.42 11.07 7.05
CA ILE A 238 -17.08 9.64 7.01
C ILE A 238 -15.84 9.38 6.17
N LEU A 239 -15.64 10.10 5.05
CA LEU A 239 -14.43 9.96 4.24
C LEU A 239 -13.17 10.34 5.03
N GLU A 240 -13.23 11.40 5.84
CA GLU A 240 -12.14 11.79 6.73
C GLU A 240 -11.84 10.73 7.78
N GLN A 241 -12.86 10.24 8.50
CA GLN A 241 -12.70 9.19 9.50
C GLN A 241 -12.10 7.91 8.93
N VAL A 242 -12.64 7.48 7.79
CA VAL A 242 -12.18 6.28 7.10
C VAL A 242 -10.75 6.45 6.61
N SER A 243 -10.39 7.63 6.10
CA SER A 243 -9.02 7.94 5.71
C SER A 243 -8.08 7.79 6.91
N MET A 244 -8.42 8.41 8.05
CA MET A 244 -7.64 8.30 9.29
C MET A 244 -7.51 6.85 9.77
N ALA A 245 -8.61 6.11 9.81
CA ALA A 245 -8.63 4.71 10.23
C ALA A 245 -7.79 3.82 9.31
N THR A 246 -7.86 4.06 8.00
CA THR A 246 -7.07 3.32 7.00
C THR A 246 -5.57 3.58 7.15
N TRP A 247 -5.18 4.84 7.33
CA TRP A 247 -3.76 5.18 7.60
C TRP A 247 -3.27 4.61 8.92
N ALA A 248 -4.10 4.63 9.97
CA ALA A 248 -3.78 4.02 11.25
C ALA A 248 -3.58 2.50 11.13
N ALA A 249 -4.49 1.80 10.43
CA ALA A 249 -4.37 0.37 10.17
C ALA A 249 -3.08 0.03 9.40
N ALA A 250 -2.74 0.82 8.38
CA ALA A 250 -1.48 0.63 7.63
C ALA A 250 -0.24 0.85 8.50
N ASN A 251 -0.26 1.86 9.38
CA ASN A 251 0.84 2.11 10.30
C ASN A 251 1.03 0.94 11.30
N VAL A 252 -0.07 0.47 11.90
CA VAL A 252 -0.06 -0.69 12.81
C VAL A 252 0.45 -1.93 12.08
N PHE A 253 -0.01 -2.17 10.85
CA PHE A 253 0.44 -3.28 10.02
C PHE A 253 1.97 -3.30 9.86
N PHE A 254 2.57 -2.19 9.42
CA PHE A 254 4.02 -2.13 9.19
C PHE A 254 4.83 -2.19 10.49
N LEU A 255 4.30 -1.65 11.60
CA LEU A 255 4.92 -1.76 12.92
C LEU A 255 4.95 -3.22 13.42
N GLN A 256 3.83 -3.93 13.28
CA GLN A 256 3.70 -5.34 13.66
C GLN A 256 4.58 -6.21 12.78
N LEU A 257 4.60 -5.96 11.47
CA LEU A 257 5.45 -6.68 10.53
C LEU A 257 6.95 -6.46 10.83
N GLY A 258 7.35 -5.24 11.17
CA GLY A 258 8.72 -4.92 11.55
C GLY A 258 9.15 -5.61 12.85
N THR A 259 8.30 -5.59 13.88
CA THR A 259 8.54 -6.30 15.14
C THR A 259 8.66 -7.80 14.91
N PHE A 260 7.73 -8.38 14.14
CA PHE A 260 7.74 -9.79 13.76
C PHE A 260 9.05 -10.20 13.09
N PHE A 261 9.50 -9.48 12.04
CA PHE A 261 10.74 -9.85 11.36
C PHE A 261 11.97 -9.71 12.26
N LYS A 262 11.99 -8.72 13.16
CA LYS A 262 13.06 -8.59 14.14
C LYS A 262 13.13 -9.80 15.07
N ASP A 263 11.98 -10.26 15.57
CA ASP A 263 11.91 -11.43 16.44
C ASP A 263 12.31 -12.70 15.68
N VAL A 264 11.80 -12.89 14.47
CA VAL A 264 12.15 -14.02 13.60
C VAL A 264 13.65 -14.07 13.32
N MET A 265 14.29 -12.95 12.99
CA MET A 265 15.72 -12.90 12.70
C MET A 265 16.55 -13.31 13.93
N SER A 266 16.18 -12.82 15.12
CA SER A 266 16.80 -13.23 16.38
C SER A 266 16.70 -14.75 16.61
N ARG A 267 15.55 -15.35 16.30
CA ARG A 267 15.35 -16.81 16.40
C ARG A 267 16.15 -17.59 15.36
N CYS A 268 16.27 -17.07 14.14
CA CYS A 268 17.11 -17.65 13.10
C CYS A 268 18.60 -17.71 13.50
N ASP A 269 19.11 -16.67 14.17
CA ASP A 269 20.50 -16.64 14.66
C ASP A 269 20.74 -17.74 15.72
N VAL A 270 19.79 -17.91 16.65
CA VAL A 270 19.86 -18.99 17.65
C VAL A 270 19.76 -20.36 16.99
N LEU A 271 18.89 -20.54 16.00
CA LEU A 271 18.79 -21.78 15.23
C LEU A 271 20.09 -22.10 14.48
N ALA A 272 20.72 -21.11 13.85
CA ALA A 272 22.01 -21.28 13.18
C ALA A 272 23.12 -21.67 14.19
N GLY A 273 23.09 -21.09 15.39
CA GLY A 273 23.95 -21.48 16.51
C GLY A 273 23.74 -22.94 16.93
N ALA A 274 22.48 -23.37 17.09
CA ALA A 274 22.13 -24.75 17.42
C ALA A 274 22.60 -25.74 16.34
N LEU A 275 22.35 -25.45 15.06
CA LEU A 275 22.83 -26.26 13.94
C LEU A 275 24.36 -26.33 13.88
N SER A 276 25.05 -25.23 14.18
CA SER A 276 26.52 -25.19 14.24
C SER A 276 27.05 -26.04 15.40
N SER A 277 26.39 -25.99 16.56
CA SER A 277 26.70 -26.85 17.71
C SER A 277 26.53 -28.32 17.36
N VAL A 278 25.39 -28.68 16.76
CA VAL A 278 25.12 -30.04 16.27
C VAL A 278 26.20 -30.48 15.30
N LYS A 279 26.62 -29.65 14.34
CA LYS A 279 27.71 -29.98 13.39
C LYS A 279 29.05 -30.20 14.09
N ASN A 280 29.42 -29.33 15.02
CA ASN A 280 30.76 -29.29 15.62
C ASN A 280 30.97 -30.33 16.73
N ASN A 281 29.90 -30.75 17.40
CA ASN A 281 29.95 -31.74 18.47
C ASN A 281 29.96 -33.20 17.96
N ARG A 282 29.96 -33.43 16.65
CA ARG A 282 30.03 -34.79 16.05
C ARG A 282 31.44 -35.38 16.11
N GLY A 283 31.55 -36.70 16.24
CA GLY A 283 32.85 -37.41 16.37
C GLY A 283 33.83 -37.14 15.22
N VAL A 284 33.34 -37.07 13.97
CA VAL A 284 34.18 -36.75 12.80
C VAL A 284 34.62 -35.28 12.80
N SER A 285 33.71 -34.34 13.09
CA SER A 285 34.06 -32.91 13.22
C SER A 285 35.00 -32.65 14.39
N ARG A 286 34.80 -33.32 15.54
CA ARG A 286 35.71 -33.26 16.69
C ARG A 286 37.09 -33.81 16.31
N LYS A 287 37.15 -34.95 15.64
CA LYS A 287 38.40 -35.56 15.19
C LYS A 287 39.14 -34.65 14.21
N ILE A 288 38.45 -34.10 13.20
CA ILE A 288 39.02 -33.15 12.23
C ILE A 288 39.47 -31.86 12.93
N ASN A 289 38.69 -31.30 13.87
CA ASN A 289 39.06 -30.09 14.59
C ASN A 289 40.26 -30.32 15.52
N LEU A 290 40.34 -31.48 16.19
CA LEU A 290 41.50 -31.87 16.99
C LEU A 290 42.74 -32.12 16.12
N GLU A 291 42.57 -32.72 14.94
CA GLU A 291 43.64 -32.89 13.95
C GLU A 291 44.11 -31.53 13.40
N LYS A 292 43.20 -30.60 13.12
CA LYS A 292 43.54 -29.22 12.72
C LYS A 292 44.25 -28.45 13.83
N GLN A 293 43.77 -28.53 15.08
CA GLN A 293 44.41 -27.87 16.22
C GLN A 293 45.79 -28.46 16.52
N SER A 294 45.94 -29.79 16.47
CA SER A 294 47.24 -30.44 16.67
C SER A 294 48.22 -30.12 15.54
N ALA A 295 47.77 -30.06 14.28
CA ALA A 295 48.59 -29.61 13.16
C ALA A 295 49.00 -28.14 13.28
N ALA A 296 48.10 -27.25 13.69
CA ALA A 296 48.42 -25.84 13.93
C ALA A 296 49.40 -25.66 15.11
N ALA A 297 49.22 -26.41 16.20
CA ALA A 297 50.14 -26.40 17.33
C ALA A 297 51.53 -26.97 16.97
N ALA A 298 51.58 -28.03 16.14
CA ALA A 298 52.81 -28.58 15.62
C ALA A 298 53.53 -27.61 14.67
N ALA A 299 52.80 -26.89 13.82
CA ALA A 299 53.37 -25.84 12.97
C ALA A 299 53.91 -24.66 13.78
N ALA A 300 53.19 -24.23 14.83
CA ALA A 300 53.64 -23.18 15.74
C ALA A 300 54.89 -23.58 16.55
N SER A 301 54.99 -24.85 16.97
CA SER A 301 56.18 -25.36 17.66
C SER A 301 57.39 -25.47 16.73
N TYR A 302 57.17 -25.79 15.45
CA TYR A 302 58.20 -25.80 14.40
C TYR A 302 58.75 -24.39 14.12
N ILE A 303 57.90 -23.36 14.11
CA ILE A 303 58.31 -21.96 13.92
C ILE A 303 59.10 -21.44 15.14
N SER A 304 58.71 -21.82 16.36
CA SER A 304 59.47 -21.50 17.58
C SER A 304 60.81 -22.22 17.69
N SER A 305 60.97 -23.38 17.06
CA SER A 305 62.25 -24.11 17.03
C SER A 305 63.14 -23.73 15.84
N ALA A 306 62.56 -23.26 14.73
CA ALA A 306 63.31 -22.69 13.59
C ALA A 306 63.91 -21.30 13.89
N THR A 307 63.33 -20.54 14.83
CA THR A 307 63.91 -19.27 15.30
C THR A 307 65.01 -19.43 16.36
N ALA A 308 65.20 -20.65 16.91
CA ALA A 308 66.25 -20.94 17.88
C ALA A 308 67.58 -21.42 17.25
N ILE A 309 67.60 -21.72 15.95
CA ILE A 309 68.82 -22.17 15.25
C ILE A 309 69.02 -21.30 14.00
N SER A 310 69.70 -20.17 14.17
CA SER A 310 70.24 -19.39 13.07
C SER A 310 71.61 -18.81 13.44
N ARG A 311 72.68 -19.51 13.04
CA ARG A 311 73.97 -18.88 12.73
C ARG A 311 74.67 -19.68 11.61
N PRO A 312 75.19 -19.04 10.55
CA PRO A 312 75.35 -19.68 9.24
C PRO A 312 76.78 -20.13 8.96
N GLU A 313 76.97 -21.09 8.05
CA GLU A 313 78.05 -21.06 7.06
C GLU A 313 77.78 -22.02 5.87
N GLU A 314 78.42 -21.68 4.76
CA GLU A 314 78.11 -21.98 3.35
C GLU A 314 78.46 -23.41 2.87
N GLU A 315 77.77 -23.90 1.83
CA GLU A 315 78.29 -24.10 0.45
C GLU A 315 77.73 -25.34 -0.30
N LYS A 316 77.25 -25.06 -1.53
CA LYS A 316 77.26 -25.87 -2.78
C LYS A 316 76.30 -27.06 -3.06
N ASN A 317 75.65 -26.87 -4.23
CA ASN A 317 75.20 -27.79 -5.30
C ASN A 317 73.79 -28.41 -5.19
N GLY A 318 72.90 -27.99 -6.11
CA GLY A 318 71.50 -28.45 -6.28
C GLY A 318 71.37 -29.74 -7.11
N PRO A 319 70.28 -29.97 -7.89
CA PRO A 319 68.93 -29.39 -7.87
C PRO A 319 67.84 -30.48 -7.62
N THR A 320 66.68 -30.14 -7.05
CA THR A 320 65.45 -30.93 -7.25
C THR A 320 64.20 -30.09 -6.91
N THR A 321 63.29 -29.97 -7.87
CA THR A 321 61.88 -29.56 -7.70
C THR A 321 60.98 -30.82 -7.78
N PRO A 322 59.68 -30.75 -7.43
CA PRO A 322 59.08 -30.96 -6.11
C PRO A 322 58.19 -32.23 -6.09
N PRO A 323 57.25 -32.39 -5.14
CA PRO A 323 55.87 -32.26 -5.64
C PRO A 323 54.98 -31.39 -4.75
N SER A 324 54.16 -30.62 -5.47
CA SER A 324 52.89 -30.02 -5.08
C SER A 324 51.98 -30.99 -4.33
N HIS A 325 51.51 -30.57 -3.15
CA HIS A 325 50.15 -30.88 -2.72
C HIS A 325 49.41 -29.56 -2.51
N GLU A 326 48.85 -29.05 -3.60
CA GLU A 326 47.62 -28.25 -3.50
C GLU A 326 46.52 -29.20 -3.04
N VAL A 327 46.16 -29.12 -1.77
CA VAL A 327 44.78 -29.40 -1.38
C VAL A 327 44.05 -28.09 -1.59
N VAL A 328 43.44 -27.95 -2.77
CA VAL A 328 42.40 -26.94 -3.00
C VAL A 328 41.25 -27.30 -2.06
N ASP A 329 41.18 -26.61 -0.93
CA ASP A 329 40.10 -26.74 0.05
C ASP A 329 38.84 -26.07 -0.53
N LEU A 330 37.94 -26.89 -1.06
CA LEU A 330 36.62 -26.48 -1.57
C LEU A 330 35.61 -26.19 -0.44
N LEU A 331 36.06 -26.13 0.83
CA LEU A 331 35.19 -25.93 2.00
C LEU A 331 35.69 -24.83 2.95
N CYS A 332 36.45 -23.85 2.47
CA CYS A 332 36.72 -22.65 3.24
C CYS A 332 35.50 -21.71 3.26
N ALA A 333 34.89 -21.58 4.43
CA ALA A 333 34.13 -20.38 4.78
C ALA A 333 35.10 -19.19 4.71
N GLN A 334 34.78 -18.25 3.82
CA GLN A 334 35.50 -17.00 3.65
C GLN A 334 35.31 -16.16 4.93
N GLN A 335 36.23 -16.27 5.89
CA GLN A 335 36.36 -15.30 6.96
C GLN A 335 36.99 -14.03 6.37
N SER A 336 36.22 -12.95 6.41
CA SER A 336 36.65 -11.61 6.05
C SER A 336 37.78 -11.16 6.98
N ASP A 337 38.87 -10.68 6.40
CA ASP A 337 39.47 -9.41 6.83
C ASP A 337 40.26 -8.82 5.65
N GLY A 338 40.06 -7.52 5.45
CA GLY A 338 40.26 -6.87 4.15
C GLY A 338 41.70 -6.60 3.74
N PHE A 339 41.91 -6.36 2.45
CA PHE A 339 42.73 -5.26 1.93
C PHE A 339 42.48 -5.06 0.42
N VAL A 340 42.22 -3.81 0.06
CA VAL A 340 42.47 -3.05 -1.19
C VAL A 340 43.06 -3.81 -2.39
N SER A 341 42.41 -3.70 -3.57
CA SER A 341 43.10 -3.42 -4.84
C SER A 341 42.16 -3.00 -5.99
N HIS A 342 42.32 -1.75 -6.41
CA HIS A 342 42.42 -1.25 -7.79
C HIS A 342 41.62 -1.90 -8.94
N LEU A 343 40.67 -1.12 -9.48
CA LEU A 343 40.31 -1.14 -10.91
C LEU A 343 40.39 0.30 -11.46
N PRO A 344 41.01 0.53 -12.63
CA PRO A 344 41.13 1.84 -13.24
C PRO A 344 39.88 2.25 -14.04
N LEU A 345 39.80 3.57 -14.24
CA LEU A 345 38.86 4.38 -15.05
C LEU A 345 38.41 3.78 -16.39
N ILE A 346 37.15 4.09 -16.77
CA ILE A 346 36.73 5.03 -17.84
C ILE A 346 35.22 5.30 -17.57
N GLU A 347 34.82 6.42 -16.97
CA GLU A 347 34.62 7.78 -17.51
C GLU A 347 33.44 7.92 -18.50
N GLY A 348 32.41 8.64 -18.02
CA GLY A 348 31.16 8.98 -18.70
C GLY A 348 30.38 10.01 -17.87
N SER A 349 30.91 11.24 -17.86
CA SER A 349 30.53 12.52 -17.22
C SER A 349 29.01 12.89 -17.15
N VAL A 350 28.40 13.22 -15.98
CA VAL A 350 28.26 14.54 -15.25
C VAL A 350 27.03 15.40 -15.73
N PRO A 351 26.38 16.36 -14.98
CA PRO A 351 26.48 16.85 -13.57
C PRO A 351 25.16 17.06 -12.75
N ARG A 352 25.36 17.24 -11.41
CA ARG A 352 24.73 18.15 -10.41
C ARG A 352 23.20 18.29 -10.23
N GLY A 353 22.78 18.15 -8.96
CA GLY A 353 22.13 19.27 -8.27
C GLY A 353 21.16 18.95 -7.12
N THR A 354 21.57 19.31 -5.89
CA THR A 354 20.73 19.82 -4.77
C THR A 354 19.73 18.88 -4.07
N ARG A 355 20.06 18.43 -2.85
CA ARG A 355 19.54 18.99 -1.57
C ARG A 355 19.93 18.13 -0.37
N GLU A 356 20.64 18.74 0.57
CA GLU A 356 20.60 18.38 1.99
C GLU A 356 19.15 18.53 2.48
N PHE A 357 18.61 17.50 3.13
CA PHE A 357 17.66 17.66 4.22
C PHE A 357 17.95 16.56 5.23
N ASP A 358 18.54 17.01 6.34
CA ASP A 358 18.83 16.26 7.55
C ASP A 358 17.51 15.99 8.29
N ILE A 359 17.23 14.72 8.64
CA ILE A 359 15.98 14.26 9.27
C ILE A 359 16.19 14.02 10.78
N ASP A 360 17.36 14.35 11.32
CA ASP A 360 17.73 14.08 12.72
C ASP A 360 17.15 15.06 13.76
N ASP A 361 16.18 15.91 13.40
CA ASP A 361 15.53 16.86 14.34
C ASP A 361 14.07 16.51 14.72
N ILE A 362 13.59 15.30 14.40
CA ILE A 362 12.22 14.85 14.78
C ILE A 362 12.19 14.06 16.12
N PHE A 363 13.35 13.73 16.72
CA PHE A 363 13.40 12.97 17.98
C PHE A 363 14.30 13.59 19.05
N LYS A 364 13.90 14.75 19.58
CA LYS A 364 14.24 15.16 20.96
C LYS A 364 13.00 15.23 21.82
#